data_AF-A0A966SQ32-F1
#
_entry.id   AF-A0A966SQ32-F1
#
_cell.length_a   1.000
_cell.length_b   1.000
_cell.length_c   1.000
_cell.angle_alpha   90.00
_cell.angle_beta   90.00
_cell.angle_gamma   90.00
#
_symmetry.space_group_name_H-M   'P 1'
#
loop_
_entity.id
_entity.type
_entity.pdbx_description
1 polymer ?
#
loop_
_entity_poly.entity_id
_entity_poly.type
_entity_poly.pdbx_seq_one_letter_code
_entity_poly.pdbx_strand_id
1 'polypeptide(L)'
;MVAPKRGVSLIALLVGAFLLLRGNKAQAAQVSVADQDTSEAPRESDYNPQTNIPTGEAVTNLPPTSDPAEVSRRVAAFLYMIRACEHVYPRDVVNDAAYGIFYGGARFYDFSDHPTITGELRPVKLSDAVCAASGLGPGCVSSA
;
A
#
# COMPACT_ATOMS: atom_id res chain seq x y z
N MET A 1 31.77 38.38 -53.42
CA MET A 1 30.96 38.89 -52.30
C MET A 1 30.12 37.74 -51.77
N VAL A 2 30.44 37.20 -50.59
CA VAL A 2 29.72 36.06 -49.97
C VAL A 2 29.29 36.49 -48.57
N ALA A 3 27.99 36.50 -48.31
CA ALA A 3 27.42 36.86 -47.02
C ALA A 3 27.48 35.66 -46.05
N PRO A 4 27.84 35.85 -44.77
CA PRO A 4 27.86 34.76 -43.81
C PRO A 4 26.46 34.49 -43.21
N LYS A 5 26.14 33.19 -43.12
CA LYS A 5 24.94 32.59 -42.54
C LYS A 5 24.85 32.91 -41.03
N ARG A 6 23.82 33.64 -40.60
CA ARG A 6 23.53 33.97 -39.19
C ARG A 6 22.34 33.20 -38.58
N GLY A 7 22.01 32.02 -39.11
CA GLY A 7 20.77 31.31 -38.75
C GLY A 7 20.87 30.24 -37.65
N VAL A 8 22.07 29.71 -37.37
CA VAL A 8 22.20 28.45 -36.58
C VAL A 8 22.30 28.70 -35.06
N SER A 9 22.66 29.90 -34.63
CA SER A 9 23.02 30.16 -33.22
C SER A 9 21.83 30.28 -32.26
N LEU A 10 20.61 30.58 -32.75
CA LEU A 10 19.46 30.83 -31.86
C LEU A 10 18.74 29.56 -31.41
N ILE A 11 18.74 28.51 -32.24
CA ILE A 11 18.03 27.25 -31.96
C ILE A 11 18.75 26.46 -30.87
N ALA A 12 20.08 26.43 -30.87
CA ALA A 12 20.88 25.76 -29.84
C ALA A 12 20.71 26.38 -28.44
N LEU A 13 20.56 27.71 -28.37
CA LEU A 13 20.33 28.43 -27.11
C LEU A 13 18.95 28.12 -26.51
N LEU A 14 17.92 28.00 -27.34
CA LEU A 14 16.57 27.68 -26.88
C LEU A 14 16.43 26.23 -26.37
N VAL A 15 17.07 25.27 -27.04
CA VAL A 15 17.07 23.86 -26.59
C VAL A 15 17.87 23.68 -25.29
N GLY A 16 18.99 24.38 -25.14
CA GLY A 16 19.78 24.38 -23.90
C GLY A 16 19.00 24.95 -22.71
N ALA A 17 18.29 26.06 -22.90
CA ALA A 17 17.45 26.64 -21.85
C ALA A 17 16.28 25.71 -21.45
N PHE A 18 15.66 25.03 -22.42
CA PHE A 18 14.55 24.12 -22.16
C PHE A 18 14.98 22.84 -21.40
N LEU A 19 16.18 22.33 -21.68
CA LEU A 19 16.75 21.19 -20.95
C LEU A 19 17.18 21.57 -19.52
N LEU A 20 17.69 22.78 -19.30
CA LEU A 20 18.03 23.28 -17.96
C LEU A 20 16.80 23.56 -17.10
N LEU A 21 15.67 23.97 -17.70
CA LEU A 21 14.39 24.18 -16.99
C LEU A 21 13.69 22.87 -16.59
N ARG A 22 13.97 21.74 -17.27
CA ARG A 22 13.44 20.41 -16.89
C ARG A 22 14.27 19.67 -15.84
N GLY A 23 15.42 20.22 -15.42
CA GLY A 23 16.32 19.61 -14.44
C GLY A 23 15.88 19.74 -12.97
N ASN A 24 14.74 20.35 -12.69
CA ASN A 24 14.24 20.47 -11.32
C ASN A 24 13.62 19.16 -10.82
N LYS A 25 14.53 18.29 -10.36
CA LYS A 25 14.42 17.53 -9.11
C LYS A 25 13.12 16.75 -8.91
N ALA A 26 13.04 15.59 -9.56
CA ALA A 26 12.52 14.42 -8.87
C ALA A 26 13.56 14.01 -7.80
N GLN A 27 13.58 14.70 -6.67
CA GLN A 27 14.11 14.10 -5.46
C GLN A 27 13.13 12.99 -5.11
N ALA A 28 13.47 11.75 -5.49
CA ALA A 28 12.94 10.61 -4.79
C ALA A 28 13.20 10.90 -3.30
N ALA A 29 12.14 11.06 -2.52
CA ALA A 29 12.26 11.16 -1.08
C ALA A 29 13.03 9.91 -0.65
N GLN A 30 14.30 10.09 -0.28
CA GLN A 30 15.06 9.07 0.40
C GLN A 30 14.45 8.99 1.79
N VAL A 31 13.33 8.28 1.90
CA VAL A 31 12.83 7.81 3.18
C VAL A 31 13.87 6.80 3.62
N SER A 32 14.75 7.20 4.53
CA SER A 32 15.65 6.23 5.15
C SER A 32 14.80 5.23 5.94
N VAL A 33 15.27 4.00 6.08
CA VAL A 33 14.59 3.00 6.93
C VAL A 33 14.41 3.53 8.35
N ALA A 34 15.31 4.39 8.82
CA ALA A 34 15.20 5.08 10.10
C ALA A 34 14.07 6.14 10.12
N ASP A 35 13.77 6.81 9.00
CA ASP A 35 12.63 7.75 8.90
C ASP A 35 11.27 7.05 8.70
N GLN A 36 11.30 5.77 8.28
CA GLN A 36 10.12 4.89 8.26
C GLN A 36 9.99 4.06 9.54
N ASP A 37 10.89 4.23 10.49
CA ASP A 37 10.83 3.54 11.76
C ASP A 37 9.72 4.14 12.61
N THR A 38 8.52 3.56 12.51
CA THR A 38 7.36 3.95 13.32
C THR A 38 7.47 3.45 14.77
N SER A 39 8.64 3.03 15.22
CA SER A 39 8.88 2.67 16.63
C SER A 39 9.02 3.89 17.55
N GLU A 40 9.14 5.10 17.01
CA GLU A 40 9.14 6.35 17.79
C GLU A 40 7.71 6.75 18.21
N ALA A 41 7.38 6.36 19.45
CA ALA A 41 6.15 6.62 20.21
C ALA A 41 4.87 5.93 19.67
N PRO A 42 4.11 5.22 20.53
CA PRO A 42 2.82 4.66 20.15
C PRO A 42 1.91 5.76 19.60
N ARG A 43 1.46 5.60 18.35
CA ARG A 43 0.42 6.46 17.78
C ARG A 43 -0.89 6.21 18.52
N GLU A 44 -1.80 7.18 18.50
CA GLU A 44 -3.15 7.00 19.07
C GLU A 44 -3.90 5.80 18.44
N SER A 45 -3.55 5.41 17.21
CA SER A 45 -4.02 4.18 16.56
C SER A 45 -3.37 2.90 17.10
N ASP A 46 -2.15 3.00 17.64
CA ASP A 46 -1.41 1.90 18.26
C ASP A 46 -1.87 1.67 19.70
N TYR A 47 -2.60 2.65 20.27
CA TYR A 47 -3.56 2.40 21.33
C TYR A 47 -4.66 1.50 20.78
N ASN A 48 -4.37 0.20 20.71
CA ASN A 48 -5.43 -0.78 20.78
C ASN A 48 -6.19 -0.44 22.06
N PRO A 49 -7.47 -0.01 22.01
CA PRO A 49 -8.21 0.19 23.24
C PRO A 49 -8.02 -1.10 24.02
N GLN A 50 -7.48 -1.00 25.24
CA GLN A 50 -7.53 -2.12 26.17
C GLN A 50 -9.02 -2.34 26.44
N THR A 51 -9.67 -3.02 25.49
CA THR A 51 -10.80 -3.84 25.78
C THR A 51 -10.20 -4.83 26.76
N ASN A 52 -10.54 -4.65 28.02
CA ASN A 52 -10.37 -5.67 29.03
C ASN A 52 -11.16 -6.86 28.49
N ILE A 53 -10.57 -7.65 27.59
CA ILE A 53 -11.11 -8.93 27.19
C ILE A 53 -11.13 -9.69 28.50
N PRO A 54 -12.31 -10.01 29.06
CA PRO A 54 -12.38 -10.66 30.34
C PRO A 54 -11.51 -11.90 30.26
N THR A 55 -10.39 -11.92 30.98
CA THR A 55 -9.38 -13.00 30.91
C THR A 55 -9.90 -14.34 31.47
N GLY A 56 -11.20 -14.41 31.76
CA GLY A 56 -11.93 -15.61 32.20
C GLY A 56 -13.16 -15.95 31.36
N GLU A 57 -13.52 -15.18 30.32
CA GLU A 57 -14.51 -15.67 29.35
C GLU A 57 -13.78 -16.56 28.36
N ALA A 58 -14.04 -17.87 28.48
CA ALA A 58 -13.63 -18.85 27.49
C ALA A 58 -13.99 -18.32 26.10
N VAL A 59 -13.12 -18.53 25.10
CA VAL A 59 -13.48 -18.44 23.69
C VAL A 59 -14.77 -19.22 23.54
N THR A 60 -15.91 -18.53 23.51
CA THR A 60 -17.20 -19.18 23.44
C THR A 60 -17.25 -19.78 22.06
N ASN A 61 -17.04 -21.10 22.00
CA ASN A 61 -17.31 -21.88 20.81
C ASN A 61 -18.79 -21.68 20.52
N LEU A 62 -19.08 -20.75 19.61
CA LEU A 62 -20.44 -20.51 19.15
C LEU A 62 -20.94 -21.84 18.58
N PRO A 63 -22.12 -22.32 19.00
CA PRO A 63 -22.65 -23.54 18.43
C PRO A 63 -22.77 -23.39 16.91
N PRO A 64 -22.51 -24.45 16.14
CA PRO A 64 -22.73 -24.42 14.70
C PRO A 64 -24.19 -24.06 14.43
N THR A 65 -24.41 -23.23 13.42
CA THR A 65 -25.73 -22.78 12.99
C THR A 65 -25.89 -23.01 11.50
N SER A 66 -27.08 -23.39 11.07
CA SER A 66 -27.47 -23.50 9.66
C SER A 66 -28.39 -22.37 9.23
N ASP A 67 -28.76 -21.44 10.13
CA ASP A 67 -29.54 -20.26 9.79
C ASP A 67 -28.73 -19.36 8.83
N PRO A 68 -29.17 -19.15 7.58
CA PRO A 68 -28.45 -18.33 6.61
C PRO A 68 -28.20 -16.89 7.10
N ALA A 69 -29.13 -16.33 7.87
CA ALA A 69 -28.99 -14.96 8.38
C ALA A 69 -27.91 -14.88 9.46
N GLU A 70 -27.88 -15.87 10.36
CA GLU A 70 -26.83 -15.97 11.37
C GLU A 70 -25.45 -16.25 10.77
N VAL A 71 -25.36 -17.18 9.81
CA VAL A 71 -24.12 -17.45 9.06
C VAL A 71 -23.62 -16.15 8.41
N SER A 72 -24.50 -15.40 7.73
CA SER A 72 -24.12 -14.15 7.08
C SER A 72 -23.56 -13.11 8.06
N ARG A 73 -24.19 -12.97 9.25
CA ARG A 73 -23.68 -12.07 10.31
C ARG A 73 -22.33 -12.51 10.86
N ARG A 74 -22.14 -13.82 11.09
CA ARG A 74 -20.87 -14.37 11.58
C ARG A 74 -19.75 -14.19 10.55
N VAL A 75 -20.03 -14.43 9.27
CA VAL A 75 -19.10 -14.19 8.17
C VAL A 75 -18.75 -12.70 8.07
N ALA A 76 -19.75 -11.81 8.13
CA ALA A 76 -19.52 -10.36 8.12
C ALA A 76 -18.62 -9.90 9.27
N ALA A 77 -18.86 -10.40 10.49
CA ALA A 77 -18.03 -10.10 11.65
C ALA A 77 -16.59 -10.62 11.49
N PHE A 78 -16.42 -11.84 10.96
CA PHE A 78 -15.11 -12.41 10.70
C PHE A 78 -14.33 -11.65 9.62
N LEU A 79 -14.99 -11.27 8.52
CA LEU A 79 -14.38 -10.46 7.48
C LEU A 79 -14.04 -9.05 7.97
N TYR A 80 -14.85 -8.46 8.84
CA TYR A 80 -14.53 -7.20 9.51
C TYR A 80 -13.27 -7.31 10.36
N MET A 81 -13.14 -8.39 11.16
CA MET A 81 -11.95 -8.66 11.95
C MET A 81 -10.69 -8.75 11.06
N ILE A 82 -10.74 -9.55 9.98
CA ILE A 82 -9.62 -9.64 9.03
C ILE A 82 -9.29 -8.24 8.49
N ARG A 83 -10.29 -7.51 8.01
CA ARG A 83 -10.10 -6.16 7.47
C ARG A 83 -9.44 -5.21 8.48
N ALA A 84 -9.80 -5.29 9.75
CA ALA A 84 -9.21 -4.48 10.81
C ALA A 84 -7.76 -4.90 11.13
N CYS A 85 -7.44 -6.19 11.07
CA CYS A 85 -6.08 -6.69 11.30
C CYS A 85 -5.11 -6.38 10.15
N GLU A 86 -5.59 -6.33 8.91
CA GLU A 86 -4.75 -6.07 7.72
C GLU A 86 -4.42 -4.58 7.51
N HIS A 87 -5.07 -3.67 8.24
CA HIS A 87 -4.92 -2.23 8.04
C HIS A 87 -4.51 -1.49 9.31
N VAL A 88 -3.53 -0.58 9.17
CA VAL A 88 -3.01 0.22 10.29
C VAL A 88 -3.99 1.30 10.75
N TYR A 89 -4.91 1.74 9.88
CA TYR A 89 -5.81 2.87 10.17
C TYR A 89 -7.26 2.41 10.35
N PRO A 90 -7.80 2.43 11.59
CA PRO A 90 -9.19 2.05 11.86
C PRO A 90 -10.22 2.84 11.04
N ARG A 91 -9.89 4.08 10.66
CA ARG A 91 -10.78 4.92 9.84
C ARG A 91 -11.01 4.35 8.44
N ASP A 92 -10.01 3.70 7.84
CA ASP A 92 -10.12 3.06 6.52
C ASP A 92 -11.06 1.84 6.55
N VAL A 93 -11.21 1.21 7.73
CA VAL A 93 -12.12 0.09 7.96
C VAL A 93 -13.58 0.56 8.06
N VAL A 94 -13.82 1.77 8.56
CA VAL A 94 -15.17 2.30 8.77
C VAL A 94 -15.76 2.95 7.51
N ASN A 95 -14.92 3.53 6.64
CA ASN A 95 -15.35 4.32 5.48
C ASN A 95 -15.21 3.59 4.13
N ASP A 96 -15.02 2.27 4.13
CA ASP A 96 -14.81 1.47 2.91
C ASP A 96 -13.55 1.79 2.09
N ALA A 97 -12.67 2.67 2.59
CA ALA A 97 -11.43 2.99 1.90
C ALA A 97 -10.38 1.86 1.93
N ALA A 98 -10.49 0.93 2.89
CA ALA A 98 -9.64 -0.27 2.97
C ALA A 98 -9.73 -1.17 1.73
N TYR A 99 -10.86 -1.16 1.00
CA TYR A 99 -10.98 -1.96 -0.22
C TYR A 99 -10.09 -1.47 -1.36
N GLY A 100 -9.64 -0.22 -1.31
CA GLY A 100 -8.71 0.38 -2.28
C GLY A 100 -7.27 0.45 -1.76
N ILE A 101 -6.89 -0.38 -0.77
CA ILE A 101 -5.52 -0.43 -0.23
C ILE A 101 -4.84 -1.71 -0.71
N PHE A 102 -3.63 -1.53 -1.25
CA PHE A 102 -2.72 -2.58 -1.67
C PHE A 102 -1.61 -2.80 -0.64
N TYR A 103 -0.89 -3.92 -0.74
CA TYR A 103 0.25 -4.21 0.12
C TYR A 103 1.24 -3.03 0.22
N GLY A 104 1.65 -2.74 1.46
CA GLY A 104 2.47 -1.58 1.79
C GLY A 104 1.70 -0.26 1.90
N GLY A 105 0.37 -0.28 1.83
CA GLY A 105 -0.48 0.89 2.05
C GLY A 105 -0.73 1.76 0.81
N ALA A 106 -0.30 1.32 -0.38
CA ALA A 106 -0.56 2.02 -1.62
C ALA A 106 -2.06 2.03 -1.94
N ARG A 107 -2.54 3.06 -2.64
CA ARG A 107 -3.95 3.17 -3.04
C ARG A 107 -4.12 2.82 -4.51
N PHE A 108 -5.25 2.21 -4.83
CA PHE A 108 -5.70 1.98 -6.21
C PHE A 108 -7.16 2.40 -6.37
N TYR A 109 -7.59 2.65 -7.60
CA TYR A 109 -8.88 3.24 -7.92
C TYR A 109 -9.63 2.48 -9.03
N ASP A 110 -8.95 1.62 -9.78
CA ASP A 110 -9.58 0.71 -10.72
C ASP A 110 -9.97 -0.60 -10.03
N PHE A 111 -11.28 -0.79 -9.82
CA PHE A 111 -11.87 -1.99 -9.22
C PHE A 111 -12.35 -3.02 -10.25
N SER A 112 -12.01 -2.85 -11.54
CA SER A 112 -12.40 -3.80 -12.59
C SER A 112 -11.65 -5.14 -12.50
N ASP A 113 -10.43 -5.11 -11.97
CA ASP A 113 -9.61 -6.30 -11.70
C ASP A 113 -8.60 -5.99 -10.58
N HIS A 114 -7.77 -6.97 -10.25
CA HIS A 114 -6.67 -6.82 -9.32
C HIS A 114 -5.68 -5.73 -9.80
N PRO A 115 -5.21 -4.80 -8.95
CA PRO A 115 -4.43 -3.62 -9.39
C PRO A 115 -3.09 -3.94 -10.07
N THR A 116 -2.54 -5.13 -9.88
CA THR A 116 -1.36 -5.60 -10.62
C THR A 116 -1.66 -6.08 -12.05
N ILE A 117 -2.92 -6.46 -12.33
CA ILE A 117 -3.41 -6.86 -13.65
C ILE A 117 -3.83 -5.64 -14.45
N THR A 118 -4.55 -4.70 -13.82
CA THR A 118 -4.91 -3.41 -14.44
C THR A 118 -3.68 -2.56 -14.77
N GLY A 119 -2.55 -2.84 -14.10
CA GLY A 119 -1.29 -2.13 -14.26
C GLY A 119 -1.21 -0.84 -13.44
N GLU A 120 -2.20 -0.57 -12.60
CA GLU A 120 -2.20 0.56 -11.66
C GLU A 120 -1.07 0.42 -10.63
N LEU A 121 -0.81 -0.81 -10.17
CA LEU A 121 0.25 -1.14 -9.21
C LEU A 121 1.17 -2.24 -9.75
N ARG A 122 2.35 -2.39 -9.13
CA ARG A 122 3.33 -3.42 -9.48
C ARG A 122 3.48 -4.44 -8.34
N PRO A 123 3.74 -5.72 -8.65
CA PRO A 123 4.07 -6.70 -7.62
C PRO A 123 5.27 -6.24 -6.78
N VAL A 124 5.20 -6.47 -5.48
CA VAL A 124 6.22 -6.08 -4.50
C VAL A 124 7.09 -7.28 -4.20
N LYS A 125 8.41 -7.14 -4.37
CA LYS A 125 9.35 -8.21 -3.99
C LYS A 125 9.31 -8.45 -2.49
N LEU A 126 9.14 -9.71 -2.10
CA LEU A 126 9.21 -10.13 -0.71
C LEU A 126 10.64 -10.44 -0.30
N SER A 127 10.90 -10.46 1.01
CA SER A 127 12.21 -10.88 1.51
C SER A 127 12.42 -12.37 1.22
N ASP A 128 13.67 -12.77 0.99
CA ASP A 128 13.97 -14.19 0.71
C ASP A 128 13.58 -15.09 1.90
N ALA A 129 13.56 -14.56 3.12
CA ALA A 129 13.07 -15.26 4.31
C ALA A 129 11.57 -15.56 4.24
N VAL A 130 10.75 -14.59 3.80
CA VAL A 130 9.31 -14.78 3.58
C VAL A 130 9.10 -15.77 2.44
N CYS A 131 9.83 -15.62 1.32
CA CYS A 131 9.75 -16.57 0.21
C CYS A 131 10.06 -18.00 0.65
N ALA A 132 11.16 -18.19 1.39
CA ALA A 132 11.56 -19.50 1.90
C ALA A 132 10.55 -20.09 2.89
N ALA A 133 10.00 -19.27 3.79
CA ALA A 133 8.97 -19.70 4.74
C ALA A 133 7.68 -20.15 4.02
N SER A 134 7.38 -19.59 2.86
CA SER A 134 6.27 -20.00 1.99
C SER A 134 6.61 -21.15 1.03
N GLY A 135 7.82 -21.73 1.12
CA GLY A 135 8.26 -22.79 0.21
C GLY A 135 8.55 -22.33 -1.22
N LEU A 136 8.75 -21.02 -1.43
CA LEU A 136 9.06 -20.41 -2.71
C LEU A 136 10.57 -20.11 -2.84
N GLY A 137 11.03 -20.00 -4.08
CA GLY A 137 12.42 -19.61 -4.37
C GLY A 137 12.69 -18.11 -4.14
N PRO A 138 13.98 -17.69 -4.11
CA PRO A 138 14.37 -16.29 -4.02
C PRO A 138 13.75 -15.43 -5.11
N GLY A 139 13.39 -14.19 -4.78
CA GLY A 139 12.77 -13.27 -5.74
C GLY A 139 11.27 -13.41 -5.91
N CYS A 140 10.57 -14.12 -5.02
CA CYS A 140 9.12 -14.15 -5.02
C CYS A 140 8.53 -12.73 -4.79
N VAL A 141 7.33 -12.51 -5.32
CA VAL A 141 6.64 -11.22 -5.25
C VAL A 141 5.25 -11.41 -4.66
N SER A 142 4.80 -10.43 -3.87
CA SER A 142 3.39 -10.27 -3.54
C SER A 142 2.72 -9.48 -4.64
N SER A 143 1.67 -10.07 -5.19
CA SER A 143 0.66 -9.30 -5.89
C SER A 143 -0.56 -9.05 -5.03
N ALA A 144 -0.57 -9.39 -3.73
CA ALA A 144 -1.62 -8.94 -2.81
C ALA A 144 -1.37 -7.49 -2.41
#